data_AF-A0A350SSD1-F1
#
_entry.id   AF-A0A350SSD1-F1
#
_cell.length_a   1.000
_cell.length_b   1.000
_cell.length_c   1.000
_cell.angle_alpha   90.00
_cell.angle_beta   90.00
_cell.angle_gamma   90.00
#
_symmetry.space_group_name_H-M   'P 1'
#
loop_
_entity.id
_entity.type
_entity.pdbx_description
1 polymer ?
#
loop_
_entity_poly.entity_id
_entity_poly.type
_entity_poly.pdbx_seq_one_letter_code
_entity_poly.pdbx_strand_id
1 'polypeptide(L)'
;MSTPVRQKWLDRLFEAIQEDDPPYIESLGDHWGELCATQELASDWTDQLLPTLKNVLRERQRGTYAFFSGTTLCYSALFKAGRHDQILELLAMDPRPIWSYLVWGAQVLAARGQIDEAIEYARQRAGSTTSEVSLARFAEDAPLKAERRADALNQYALLANQANSHLATFRALTKKYPELAKDKLLAHLVASTPGEPGKWFATAKTLKLFEQATRLAWASPCDPRTLNRAARDHLRTQPEFAMQCALASLHWMSLGHGYELIGLDVQDAHRIALEAAATTQQTEQAQVTIEHLLATDGPKGAFMKRSLDITT
;
A
#
# COMPACT_ATOMS: atom_id res chain seq x y z
N MET A 1 23.22 -18.41 -20.17
CA MET A 1 23.66 -19.51 -19.30
C MET A 1 23.13 -20.81 -19.90
N SER A 2 23.97 -21.84 -20.07
CA SER A 2 23.53 -23.13 -20.59
C SER A 2 22.66 -23.88 -19.57
N THR A 3 21.77 -24.76 -20.03
CA THR A 3 20.88 -25.57 -19.18
C THR A 3 21.63 -26.36 -18.10
N PRO A 4 22.78 -27.02 -18.38
CA PRO A 4 23.51 -27.76 -17.34
C PRO A 4 24.09 -26.85 -16.24
N VAL A 5 24.52 -25.63 -16.60
CA VAL A 5 25.01 -24.66 -15.61
C VAL A 5 23.83 -24.15 -14.78
N ARG A 6 22.68 -23.90 -15.41
CA ARG A 6 21.45 -23.50 -14.71
C ARG A 6 21.01 -24.55 -13.69
N GLN A 7 20.97 -25.82 -14.08
CA GLN A 7 20.58 -26.91 -13.19
C GLN A 7 21.46 -26.93 -11.93
N LYS A 8 22.79 -26.88 -12.09
CA LYS A 8 23.73 -26.84 -10.96
C LYS A 8 23.49 -25.67 -10.01
N TRP A 9 23.09 -24.50 -10.53
CA TRP A 9 22.75 -23.35 -9.68
C TRP A 9 21.43 -23.56 -8.94
N LEU A 10 20.44 -24.16 -9.59
CA LEU A 10 19.17 -24.51 -8.96
C LEU A 10 19.36 -25.58 -7.88
N ASP A 11 20.19 -26.59 -8.11
CA ASP A 11 20.51 -27.62 -7.11
C ASP A 11 21.10 -26.97 -5.84
N ARG A 12 22.11 -26.11 -6.01
CA ARG A 12 22.73 -25.38 -4.90
C ARG A 12 21.77 -24.42 -4.19
N LEU A 13 20.90 -23.77 -4.95
CA LEU A 13 19.90 -22.87 -4.36
C LEU A 13 18.84 -23.67 -3.59
N PHE A 14 18.46 -24.84 -4.08
CA PHE A 14 17.53 -25.72 -3.39
C PHE A 14 18.12 -26.19 -2.06
N GLU A 15 19.37 -26.64 -2.05
CA GLU A 15 20.12 -26.98 -0.82
C GLU A 15 20.14 -25.78 0.15
N ALA A 16 20.48 -24.59 -0.34
CA ALA A 16 20.49 -23.39 0.49
C ALA A 16 19.11 -23.10 1.11
N ILE A 17 18.01 -23.27 0.36
CA ILE A 17 16.64 -23.10 0.89
C ILE A 17 16.29 -24.18 1.93
N GLN A 18 16.80 -25.42 1.77
CA GLN A 18 16.57 -26.47 2.77
C GLN A 18 17.31 -26.19 4.09
N GLU A 19 18.47 -25.55 4.03
CA GLU A 19 19.33 -25.24 5.18
C GLU A 19 19.07 -23.85 5.80
N ASP A 20 18.17 -23.06 5.21
CA ASP A 20 17.87 -21.68 5.61
C ASP A 20 16.96 -21.63 6.85
N ASP A 21 17.59 -21.59 8.03
CA ASP A 21 16.92 -21.46 9.33
C ASP A 21 17.59 -20.36 10.18
N PRO A 22 16.87 -19.25 10.51
CA PRO A 22 15.50 -18.92 10.11
C PRO A 22 15.39 -18.54 8.62
N PRO A 23 14.20 -18.68 7.99
CA PRO A 23 14.05 -18.57 6.54
C PRO A 23 14.14 -17.11 6.07
N TYR A 24 15.26 -16.73 5.44
CA TYR A 24 15.50 -15.42 4.82
C TYR A 24 15.32 -15.44 3.30
N ILE A 25 15.51 -16.59 2.65
CA ILE A 25 15.51 -16.75 1.19
C ILE A 25 14.35 -17.60 0.65
N GLU A 26 13.40 -18.01 1.49
CA GLU A 26 12.24 -18.84 1.10
C GLU A 26 11.39 -18.22 -0.03
N SER A 27 11.35 -16.88 -0.11
CA SER A 27 10.63 -16.15 -1.16
C SER A 27 11.14 -16.44 -2.58
N LEU A 28 12.39 -16.90 -2.73
CA LEU A 28 12.93 -17.35 -4.02
C LEU A 28 12.19 -18.60 -4.54
N GLY A 29 11.55 -19.35 -3.65
CA GLY A 29 10.73 -20.50 -4.00
C GLY A 29 9.51 -20.15 -4.86
N ASP A 30 8.90 -18.98 -4.63
CA ASP A 30 7.75 -18.53 -5.42
C ASP A 30 8.15 -18.24 -6.89
N HIS A 31 9.42 -17.94 -7.12
CA HIS A 31 9.99 -17.64 -8.44
C HIS A 31 10.68 -18.84 -9.11
N TRP A 32 10.57 -20.05 -8.56
CA TRP A 32 11.31 -21.22 -9.04
C TRP A 32 11.11 -21.52 -10.53
N GLY A 33 9.87 -21.40 -11.02
CA GLY A 33 9.55 -21.58 -12.43
C GLY A 33 10.24 -20.55 -13.35
N GLU A 34 10.37 -19.31 -12.89
CA GLU A 34 11.13 -18.28 -13.62
C GLU A 34 12.63 -18.61 -13.62
N LEU A 35 13.16 -19.08 -12.48
CA LEU A 35 14.56 -19.48 -12.34
C LEU A 35 14.90 -20.71 -13.21
N CYS A 36 13.94 -21.63 -13.43
CA CYS A 36 14.07 -22.75 -14.37
C CYS A 36 14.26 -22.28 -15.82
N ALA A 37 13.74 -21.11 -16.19
CA ALA A 37 13.76 -20.49 -17.52
C ALA A 37 13.01 -21.25 -18.62
N THR A 38 13.13 -22.58 -18.73
CA THR A 38 12.46 -23.43 -19.73
C THR A 38 11.37 -24.31 -19.12
N GLN A 39 10.46 -24.83 -19.95
CA GLN A 39 9.39 -25.72 -19.49
C GLN A 39 9.92 -27.10 -19.11
N GLU A 40 10.91 -27.59 -19.86
CA GLU A 40 11.52 -28.90 -19.65
C GLU A 40 12.20 -28.96 -18.27
N LEU A 41 13.02 -27.95 -17.95
CA LEU A 41 13.70 -27.89 -16.66
C LEU A 41 12.71 -27.75 -15.50
N ALA A 42 11.65 -26.97 -15.70
CA ALA A 42 10.59 -26.86 -14.70
C ALA A 42 9.83 -28.18 -14.52
N SER A 43 9.65 -28.98 -15.58
CA SER A 43 9.06 -30.31 -15.46
C SER A 43 9.98 -31.28 -14.72
N ASP A 44 11.29 -31.25 -14.99
CA ASP A 44 12.27 -32.08 -14.28
C ASP A 44 12.27 -31.78 -12.77
N TRP A 45 12.28 -30.50 -12.40
CA TRP A 45 12.13 -30.09 -10.99
C TRP A 45 10.79 -30.50 -10.40
N THR A 46 9.71 -30.38 -11.17
CA THR A 46 8.40 -30.86 -10.74
C THR A 46 8.44 -32.33 -10.37
N ASP A 47 9.02 -33.17 -11.24
CA ASP A 47 9.04 -34.62 -11.02
C ASP A 47 9.90 -35.03 -9.81
N GLN A 48 10.91 -34.23 -9.47
CA GLN A 48 11.70 -34.41 -8.24
C GLN A 48 10.93 -34.02 -6.96
N LEU A 49 10.19 -32.90 -6.98
CA LEU A 49 9.54 -32.33 -5.78
C LEU A 49 8.16 -32.95 -5.49
N LEU A 50 7.43 -33.34 -6.54
CA LEU A 50 6.03 -33.77 -6.46
C LEU A 50 5.79 -34.99 -5.55
N PRO A 51 6.64 -36.04 -5.53
CA PRO A 51 6.43 -37.17 -4.63
C PRO A 51 6.42 -36.77 -3.14
N THR A 52 7.37 -35.93 -2.73
CA THR A 52 7.48 -35.43 -1.36
C THR A 52 6.27 -34.56 -1.00
N LEU A 53 5.88 -33.63 -1.88
CA LEU A 53 4.70 -32.80 -1.66
C LEU A 53 3.42 -33.64 -1.51
N LYS A 54 3.20 -34.64 -2.37
CA LYS A 54 2.05 -35.54 -2.27
C LYS A 54 2.03 -36.30 -0.94
N ASN A 55 3.19 -36.74 -0.44
CA ASN A 55 3.27 -37.39 0.86
C ASN A 55 2.95 -36.43 2.01
N VAL A 56 3.47 -35.20 1.99
CA VAL A 56 3.14 -34.16 2.98
C VAL A 56 1.63 -33.87 2.99
N LEU A 57 1.01 -33.72 1.82
CA LEU A 57 -0.43 -33.48 1.73
C LEU A 57 -1.25 -34.66 2.27
N ARG A 58 -0.84 -35.91 2.03
CA ARG A 58 -1.50 -37.09 2.62
C ARG A 58 -1.40 -37.12 4.15
N GLU A 59 -0.25 -36.74 4.71
CA GLU A 59 -0.10 -36.64 6.16
C GLU A 59 -0.99 -35.53 6.74
N ARG A 60 -1.09 -34.37 6.07
CA ARG A 60 -2.03 -33.30 6.45
C ARG A 60 -3.48 -33.76 6.40
N GLN A 61 -3.88 -34.54 5.39
CA GLN A 61 -5.23 -35.11 5.30
C GLN A 61 -5.54 -36.06 6.47
N ARG A 62 -4.53 -36.74 7.01
CA ARG A 62 -4.65 -37.58 8.21
C ARG A 62 -4.70 -36.78 9.52
N GLY A 63 -4.61 -35.45 9.44
CA GLY A 63 -4.56 -34.56 10.60
C GLY A 63 -3.17 -34.41 11.21
N THR A 64 -2.12 -34.93 10.58
CA THR A 64 -0.74 -34.81 11.04
C THR A 64 -0.12 -33.52 10.53
N TYR A 65 0.57 -32.78 11.40
CA TYR A 65 1.39 -31.65 10.97
C TYR A 65 2.53 -32.15 10.07
N ALA A 66 2.60 -31.66 8.84
CA ALA A 66 3.67 -31.95 7.91
C ALA A 66 4.04 -30.69 7.11
N PHE A 67 5.34 -30.46 6.96
CA PHE A 67 5.89 -29.29 6.28
C PHE A 67 6.92 -29.72 5.24
N PHE A 68 6.98 -28.98 4.14
CA PHE A 68 7.99 -29.14 3.11
C PHE A 68 8.32 -27.76 2.54
N SER A 69 9.56 -27.32 2.73
CA SER A 69 10.07 -26.03 2.20
C SER A 69 10.03 -25.98 0.67
N GLY A 70 10.07 -27.14 -0.01
CA GLY A 70 9.91 -27.25 -1.46
C GLY A 70 8.48 -27.09 -1.99
N THR A 71 7.49 -26.80 -1.13
CA THR A 71 6.07 -26.73 -1.55
C THR A 71 5.82 -25.61 -2.56
N THR A 72 6.27 -24.38 -2.28
CA THR A 72 6.10 -23.23 -3.19
C THR A 72 6.91 -23.41 -4.48
N LEU A 73 8.11 -23.99 -4.38
CA LEU A 73 8.96 -24.34 -5.53
C LEU A 73 8.23 -25.29 -6.47
N CYS A 74 7.57 -26.32 -5.92
CA CYS A 74 6.83 -27.30 -6.70
C CYS A 74 5.66 -26.63 -7.45
N TYR A 75 4.89 -25.76 -6.80
CA TYR A 75 3.81 -25.02 -7.46
C TYR A 75 4.33 -24.10 -8.58
N SER A 76 5.41 -23.36 -8.32
CA SER A 76 6.05 -22.47 -9.30
C SER A 76 6.60 -23.23 -10.51
N ALA A 77 7.23 -24.39 -10.27
CA ALA A 77 7.73 -25.28 -11.32
C ALA A 77 6.57 -25.89 -12.14
N LEU A 78 5.53 -26.40 -11.49
CA LEU A 78 4.32 -26.91 -12.14
C LEU A 78 3.68 -25.86 -13.06
N PHE A 79 3.60 -24.62 -12.57
CA PHE A 79 2.98 -23.52 -13.30
C PHE A 79 3.77 -23.19 -14.57
N LYS A 80 5.11 -23.09 -14.45
CA LYS A 80 6.01 -22.87 -15.59
C LYS A 80 5.98 -24.01 -16.59
N ALA A 81 5.91 -25.26 -16.12
CA ALA A 81 5.82 -26.45 -16.96
C ALA A 81 4.46 -26.60 -17.66
N GLY A 82 3.48 -25.73 -17.40
CA GLY A 82 2.14 -25.83 -17.98
C GLY A 82 1.28 -26.95 -17.40
N ARG A 83 1.72 -27.60 -16.32
CA ARG A 83 1.04 -28.70 -15.63
C ARG A 83 -0.03 -28.18 -14.66
N HIS A 84 -0.91 -27.32 -15.18
CA HIS A 84 -1.87 -26.53 -14.39
C HIS A 84 -2.91 -27.38 -13.66
N ASP A 85 -3.39 -28.46 -14.27
CA ASP A 85 -4.37 -29.34 -13.62
C ASP A 85 -3.81 -30.00 -12.35
N GLN A 86 -2.52 -30.36 -12.36
CA GLN A 86 -1.86 -30.94 -11.18
C GLN A 86 -1.75 -29.94 -10.02
N ILE A 87 -1.66 -28.65 -10.29
CA ILE A 87 -1.73 -27.62 -9.22
C ILE A 87 -3.10 -27.66 -8.56
N LEU A 88 -4.17 -27.70 -9.36
CA LEU A 88 -5.55 -27.74 -8.85
C LEU A 88 -5.82 -29.05 -8.08
N GLU A 89 -5.29 -30.18 -8.55
CA GLU A 89 -5.36 -31.47 -7.85
C GLU A 89 -4.68 -31.41 -6.48
N LEU A 90 -3.45 -30.87 -6.41
CA LEU A 90 -2.71 -30.74 -5.15
C LEU A 90 -3.42 -29.80 -4.16
N LEU A 91 -3.96 -28.68 -4.65
CA LEU A 91 -4.74 -27.77 -3.81
C LEU A 91 -6.04 -28.40 -3.31
N ALA A 92 -6.68 -29.25 -4.10
CA ALA A 92 -7.84 -30.02 -3.67
C ALA A 92 -7.48 -31.11 -2.63
N MET A 93 -6.23 -31.58 -2.61
CA MET A 93 -5.75 -32.50 -1.58
C MET A 93 -5.46 -31.80 -0.25
N ASP A 94 -5.03 -30.55 -0.24
CA ASP A 94 -4.72 -29.83 1.01
C ASP A 94 -6.03 -29.47 1.74
N PRO A 95 -6.26 -29.96 2.98
CA PRO A 95 -7.48 -29.64 3.71
C PRO A 95 -7.54 -28.17 4.16
N ARG A 96 -6.38 -27.51 4.34
CA ARG A 96 -6.29 -26.13 4.85
C ARG A 96 -5.07 -25.43 4.25
N PRO A 97 -5.05 -25.20 2.92
CA PRO A 97 -3.94 -24.54 2.28
C PRO A 97 -3.83 -23.08 2.75
N ILE A 98 -2.61 -22.66 3.05
CA ILE A 98 -2.31 -21.26 3.34
C ILE A 98 -2.32 -20.42 2.05
N TRP A 99 -2.40 -19.09 2.20
CA TRP A 99 -2.49 -18.16 1.07
C TRP A 99 -1.40 -18.37 0.01
N SER A 100 -0.14 -18.59 0.42
CA SER A 100 0.99 -18.81 -0.50
C SER A 100 0.82 -20.03 -1.42
N TYR A 101 -0.02 -21.00 -1.04
CA TYR A 101 -0.37 -22.14 -1.88
C TYR A 101 -1.62 -21.85 -2.70
N LEU A 102 -2.67 -21.34 -2.04
CA LEU A 102 -3.96 -21.01 -2.66
C LEU A 102 -3.84 -20.10 -3.88
N VAL A 103 -2.94 -19.11 -3.82
CA VAL A 103 -2.74 -18.14 -4.90
C VAL A 103 -2.37 -18.82 -6.22
N TRP A 104 -1.72 -19.99 -6.20
CA TRP A 104 -1.38 -20.72 -7.42
C TRP A 104 -2.60 -21.25 -8.18
N GLY A 105 -3.67 -21.63 -7.47
CA GLY A 105 -4.94 -22.00 -8.11
C GLY A 105 -5.56 -20.82 -8.85
N ALA A 106 -5.50 -19.63 -8.24
CA ALA A 106 -5.94 -18.40 -8.89
C ALA A 106 -5.04 -18.02 -10.08
N GLN A 107 -3.72 -18.19 -9.96
CA GLN A 107 -2.79 -17.98 -11.08
C GLN A 107 -3.09 -18.89 -12.26
N VAL A 108 -3.45 -20.17 -12.02
CA VAL A 108 -3.88 -21.11 -13.07
C VAL A 108 -5.11 -20.58 -13.82
N LEU A 109 -6.14 -20.14 -13.10
CA LEU A 109 -7.35 -19.58 -13.71
C LEU A 109 -7.02 -18.32 -14.54
N ALA A 110 -6.18 -17.44 -14.00
CA ALA A 110 -5.75 -16.25 -14.71
C ALA A 110 -4.96 -16.58 -15.99
N ALA A 111 -4.09 -17.60 -15.94
CA ALA A 111 -3.34 -18.07 -17.11
C ALA A 111 -4.24 -18.68 -18.20
N ARG A 112 -5.42 -19.17 -17.83
CA ARG A 112 -6.47 -19.65 -18.76
C ARG A 112 -7.34 -18.51 -19.31
N GLY A 113 -7.04 -17.26 -18.97
CA GLY A 113 -7.83 -16.08 -19.35
C GLY A 113 -9.07 -15.85 -18.50
N GLN A 114 -9.28 -16.65 -17.45
CA GLN A 114 -10.43 -16.58 -16.55
C GLN A 114 -10.13 -15.62 -15.38
N ILE A 115 -9.94 -14.34 -15.70
CA ILE A 115 -9.41 -13.34 -14.76
C ILE A 115 -10.37 -13.09 -13.59
N ASP A 116 -11.67 -12.91 -13.88
CA ASP A 116 -12.65 -12.61 -12.83
C ASP A 116 -12.89 -13.84 -11.94
N GLU A 117 -12.93 -15.03 -12.52
CA GLU A 117 -13.01 -16.30 -11.78
C GLU A 117 -11.76 -16.55 -10.94
N ALA A 118 -10.58 -16.14 -11.39
CA ALA A 118 -9.35 -16.23 -10.62
C ALA A 118 -9.42 -15.36 -9.35
N ILE A 119 -9.91 -14.13 -9.47
CA ILE A 119 -10.08 -13.21 -8.34
C ILE A 119 -11.13 -13.75 -7.37
N GLU A 120 -12.24 -14.26 -7.89
CA GLU A 120 -13.30 -14.84 -7.06
C GLU A 120 -12.85 -16.14 -6.37
N TYR A 121 -12.11 -16.99 -7.06
CA TYR A 121 -11.48 -18.18 -6.49
C TYR A 121 -10.58 -17.81 -5.30
N ALA A 122 -9.76 -16.78 -5.46
CA ALA A 122 -8.86 -16.30 -4.40
C ALA A 122 -9.64 -15.71 -3.22
N ARG A 123 -10.70 -14.93 -3.48
CA ARG A 123 -11.57 -14.35 -2.45
C ARG A 123 -12.29 -15.39 -1.63
N GLN A 124 -12.96 -16.36 -2.27
CA GLN A 124 -13.75 -17.38 -1.58
C GLN A 124 -12.90 -18.30 -0.70
N ARG A 125 -11.64 -18.51 -1.08
CA ARG A 125 -10.71 -19.36 -0.36
C ARG A 125 -9.80 -18.57 0.60
N ALA A 126 -9.86 -17.25 0.60
CA ALA A 126 -9.15 -16.43 1.57
C ALA A 126 -9.66 -16.76 2.98
N GLY A 127 -8.82 -17.41 3.78
CA GLY A 127 -9.10 -17.65 5.19
C GLY A 127 -8.95 -16.36 6.02
N SER A 128 -9.36 -16.42 7.29
CA SER A 128 -9.28 -15.30 8.24
C SER A 128 -7.86 -14.75 8.48
N THR A 129 -6.83 -15.52 8.14
CA THR A 129 -5.42 -15.13 8.24
C THR A 129 -4.87 -14.53 6.95
N THR A 130 -5.66 -14.47 5.88
CA THR A 130 -5.24 -13.91 4.59
C THR A 130 -5.22 -12.40 4.68
N SER A 131 -4.07 -11.81 4.36
CA SER A 131 -3.97 -10.36 4.26
C SER A 131 -4.78 -9.84 3.07
N GLU A 132 -5.70 -8.91 3.33
CA GLU A 132 -6.43 -8.21 2.27
C GLU A 132 -5.51 -7.52 1.27
N VAL A 133 -4.34 -7.04 1.73
CA VAL A 133 -3.30 -6.45 0.87
C VAL A 133 -2.73 -7.50 -0.09
N SER A 134 -2.47 -8.72 0.37
CA SER A 134 -1.96 -9.80 -0.48
C SER A 134 -2.98 -10.20 -1.54
N LEU A 135 -4.26 -10.27 -1.17
CA LEU A 135 -5.35 -10.52 -2.12
C LEU A 135 -5.49 -9.38 -3.14
N ALA A 136 -5.42 -8.12 -2.69
CA ALA A 136 -5.47 -6.96 -3.56
C ALA A 136 -4.29 -6.93 -4.55
N ARG A 137 -3.08 -7.33 -4.14
CA ARG A 137 -1.92 -7.43 -5.04
C ARG A 137 -2.16 -8.45 -6.16
N PHE A 138 -2.67 -9.63 -5.82
CA PHE A 138 -3.05 -10.61 -6.85
C PHE A 138 -4.14 -10.07 -7.78
N ALA A 139 -5.19 -9.48 -7.20
CA ALA A 139 -6.33 -8.95 -7.94
C ALA A 139 -6.01 -7.69 -8.75
N GLU A 140 -4.92 -6.99 -8.44
CA GLU A 140 -4.36 -5.92 -9.28
C GLU A 140 -3.51 -6.52 -10.42
N ASP A 141 -2.62 -7.46 -10.11
CA ASP A 141 -1.66 -7.98 -11.09
C ASP A 141 -2.33 -8.84 -12.18
N ALA A 142 -3.37 -9.60 -11.85
CA ALA A 142 -4.05 -10.46 -12.83
C ALA A 142 -4.72 -9.66 -13.98
N PRO A 143 -5.57 -8.64 -13.72
CA PRO A 143 -6.12 -7.79 -14.77
C PRO A 143 -5.05 -6.96 -15.50
N LEU A 144 -3.98 -6.53 -14.81
CA LEU A 144 -2.88 -5.79 -15.47
C LEU A 144 -2.19 -6.63 -16.55
N LYS A 145 -1.97 -7.93 -16.31
CA LYS A 145 -1.42 -8.86 -17.30
C LYS A 145 -2.37 -9.09 -18.48
N ALA A 146 -3.68 -8.90 -18.28
CA ALA A 146 -4.71 -8.96 -19.31
C ALA A 146 -5.05 -7.57 -19.91
N GLU A 147 -4.20 -6.57 -19.73
CA GLU A 147 -4.38 -5.18 -20.21
C GLU A 147 -5.64 -4.46 -19.68
N ARG A 148 -6.33 -5.02 -18.67
CA ARG A 148 -7.50 -4.44 -18.00
C ARG A 148 -7.07 -3.44 -16.91
N ARG A 149 -6.29 -2.43 -17.31
CA ARG A 149 -5.62 -1.51 -16.39
C ARG A 149 -6.57 -0.60 -15.61
N ALA A 150 -7.66 -0.17 -16.22
CA ALA A 150 -8.66 0.66 -15.55
C ALA A 150 -9.37 -0.09 -14.42
N ASP A 151 -9.72 -1.36 -14.63
CA ASP A 151 -10.35 -2.20 -13.61
C ASP A 151 -9.40 -2.42 -12.42
N ALA A 152 -8.13 -2.73 -12.72
CA ALA A 152 -7.08 -2.90 -11.71
C ALA A 152 -6.91 -1.65 -10.85
N LEU A 153 -6.82 -0.48 -11.50
CA LEU A 153 -6.69 0.81 -10.83
C LEU A 153 -7.87 1.07 -9.88
N ASN A 154 -9.09 0.96 -10.42
CA ASN A 154 -10.29 1.40 -9.72
C ASN A 154 -10.63 0.53 -8.51
N GLN A 155 -10.35 -0.78 -8.57
CA GLN A 155 -10.79 -1.72 -7.55
C GLN A 155 -9.69 -2.14 -6.57
N TYR A 156 -8.43 -2.22 -7.02
CA TYR A 156 -7.39 -2.94 -6.28
C TYR A 156 -6.15 -2.10 -5.98
N ALA A 157 -5.79 -1.18 -6.87
CA ALA A 157 -4.48 -0.55 -6.86
C ALA A 157 -4.16 0.21 -5.58
N LEU A 158 -5.14 0.93 -5.00
CA LEU A 158 -4.91 1.66 -3.75
C LEU A 158 -4.49 0.71 -2.62
N LEU A 159 -5.23 -0.36 -2.37
CA LEU A 159 -4.96 -1.32 -1.30
C LEU A 159 -3.69 -2.14 -1.58
N ALA A 160 -3.48 -2.55 -2.83
CA ALA A 160 -2.33 -3.34 -3.25
C ALA A 160 -0.98 -2.61 -3.08
N ASN A 161 -0.98 -1.29 -3.24
CA ASN A 161 0.21 -0.44 -3.24
C ASN A 161 0.33 0.46 -2.00
N GLN A 162 -0.42 0.18 -0.91
CA GLN A 162 -0.27 0.94 0.33
C GLN A 162 1.16 0.87 0.85
N ALA A 163 1.74 2.05 1.10
CA ALA A 163 3.03 2.25 1.73
C ALA A 163 2.87 3.04 3.03
N ASN A 164 3.99 3.27 3.73
CA ASN A 164 4.00 3.98 5.02
C ASN A 164 3.49 5.44 4.98
N SER A 165 3.28 6.01 3.78
CA SER A 165 2.67 7.33 3.62
C SER A 165 1.90 7.42 2.30
N HIS A 166 0.90 8.30 2.23
CA HIS A 166 0.14 8.56 1.00
C HIS A 166 1.01 9.06 -0.15
N LEU A 167 2.07 9.82 0.14
CA LEU A 167 3.03 10.26 -0.88
C LEU A 167 3.84 9.08 -1.44
N ALA A 168 4.24 8.12 -0.59
CA ALA A 168 4.92 6.91 -1.04
C ALA A 168 3.98 6.03 -1.87
N THR A 169 2.74 5.83 -1.42
CA THR A 169 1.67 5.13 -2.17
C THR A 169 1.46 5.79 -3.55
N PHE A 170 1.33 7.12 -3.58
CA PHE A 170 1.17 7.87 -4.84
C PHE A 170 2.34 7.65 -5.80
N ARG A 171 3.58 7.68 -5.30
CA ARG A 171 4.78 7.45 -6.12
C ARG A 171 4.83 6.03 -6.68
N ALA A 172 4.48 5.02 -5.88
CA ALA A 172 4.38 3.64 -6.34
C ALA A 172 3.35 3.50 -7.46
N LEU A 173 2.17 4.08 -7.28
CA LEU A 173 1.10 4.08 -8.29
C LEU A 173 1.47 4.87 -9.55
N THR A 174 2.15 6.00 -9.42
CA THR A 174 2.64 6.77 -10.58
C THR A 174 3.63 5.95 -11.40
N LYS A 175 4.46 5.13 -10.76
CA LYS A 175 5.38 4.21 -11.46
C LYS A 175 4.64 3.05 -12.12
N LYS A 176 3.59 2.52 -11.46
CA LYS A 176 2.83 1.36 -11.95
C LYS A 176 1.85 1.74 -13.06
N TYR A 177 1.31 2.97 -13.04
CA TYR A 177 0.37 3.54 -14.01
C TYR A 177 0.91 4.84 -14.64
N PRO A 178 2.03 4.77 -15.41
CA PRO A 178 2.68 5.95 -16.00
C PRO A 178 1.82 6.66 -17.06
N GLU A 179 0.80 5.98 -17.61
CA GLU A 179 -0.14 6.52 -18.59
C GLU A 179 -1.11 7.56 -18.03
N LEU A 180 -1.28 7.60 -16.70
CA LEU A 180 -2.18 8.53 -16.04
C LEU A 180 -1.48 9.84 -15.69
N ALA A 181 -2.13 10.96 -16.03
CA ALA A 181 -1.69 12.26 -15.55
C ALA A 181 -1.75 12.30 -14.01
N LYS A 182 -0.72 12.88 -13.38
CA LYS A 182 -0.52 12.85 -11.93
C LYS A 182 -1.67 13.48 -11.14
N ASP A 183 -2.24 14.56 -11.66
CA ASP A 183 -3.41 15.25 -11.14
C ASP A 183 -4.66 14.36 -11.18
N LYS A 184 -4.88 13.64 -12.29
CA LYS A 184 -5.99 12.69 -12.44
C LYS A 184 -5.86 11.51 -11.49
N LEU A 185 -4.63 10.95 -11.35
CA LEU A 185 -4.37 9.87 -10.40
C LEU A 185 -4.62 10.35 -8.97
N LEU A 186 -4.15 11.54 -8.59
CA LEU A 186 -4.41 12.09 -7.26
C LEU A 186 -5.91 12.26 -7.01
N ALA A 187 -6.66 12.82 -7.97
CA ALA A 187 -8.11 12.99 -7.84
C ALA A 187 -8.83 11.65 -7.65
N HIS A 188 -8.43 10.62 -8.40
CA HIS A 188 -8.95 9.27 -8.24
C HIS A 188 -8.67 8.73 -6.82
N LEU A 189 -7.44 8.85 -6.33
CA LEU A 189 -7.06 8.33 -5.01
C LEU A 189 -7.77 9.05 -3.86
N VAL A 190 -8.00 10.36 -3.99
CA VAL A 190 -8.81 11.13 -3.04
C VAL A 190 -10.26 10.61 -3.02
N ALA A 191 -10.84 10.33 -4.20
CA ALA A 191 -12.19 9.79 -4.30
C ALA A 191 -12.31 8.36 -3.73
N SER A 192 -11.25 7.56 -3.85
CA SER A 192 -11.18 6.19 -3.31
C SER A 192 -10.95 6.12 -1.80
N THR A 193 -10.76 7.26 -1.11
CA THR A 193 -10.65 7.34 0.36
C THR A 193 -11.68 8.31 0.95
N PRO A 194 -12.99 8.04 0.83
CA PRO A 194 -14.03 8.92 1.34
C PRO A 194 -13.95 8.97 2.88
N GLY A 195 -13.71 10.17 3.43
CA GLY A 195 -13.60 10.40 4.87
C GLY A 195 -12.21 10.87 5.33
N GLU A 196 -11.17 10.65 4.53
CA GLU A 196 -9.81 11.09 4.87
C GLU A 196 -9.03 11.81 3.74
N PRO A 197 -9.68 12.69 2.95
CA PRO A 197 -9.01 13.43 1.86
C PRO A 197 -7.77 14.22 2.30
N GLY A 198 -7.74 14.73 3.53
CA GLY A 198 -6.62 15.48 4.12
C GLY A 198 -5.31 14.70 4.19
N LYS A 199 -5.36 13.35 4.18
CA LYS A 199 -4.14 12.53 4.10
C LYS A 199 -3.39 12.68 2.77
N TRP A 200 -4.07 13.15 1.72
CA TRP A 200 -3.47 13.43 0.41
C TRP A 200 -2.91 14.86 0.27
N PHE A 201 -3.01 15.71 1.31
CA PHE A 201 -2.49 17.09 1.32
C PHE A 201 -1.02 17.17 0.89
N ALA A 202 -0.15 16.37 1.51
CA ALA A 202 1.28 16.40 1.24
C ALA A 202 1.59 16.01 -0.23
N THR A 203 0.79 15.12 -0.81
CA THR A 203 0.88 14.74 -2.22
C THR A 203 0.48 15.89 -3.12
N ALA A 204 -0.68 16.52 -2.89
CA ALA A 204 -1.12 17.69 -3.65
C ALA A 204 -0.10 18.85 -3.60
N LYS A 205 0.43 19.14 -2.42
CA LYS A 205 1.51 20.13 -2.22
C LYS A 205 2.75 19.79 -3.03
N THR A 206 3.19 18.53 -3.00
CA THR A 206 4.38 18.07 -3.75
C THR A 206 4.20 18.23 -5.27
N LEU A 207 2.97 18.10 -5.76
CA LEU A 207 2.61 18.35 -7.16
C LEU A 207 2.39 19.83 -7.48
N LYS A 208 2.58 20.74 -6.52
CA LYS A 208 2.33 22.19 -6.62
C LYS A 208 0.87 22.53 -6.95
N LEU A 209 -0.06 21.64 -6.62
CA LEU A 209 -1.51 21.84 -6.76
C LEU A 209 -2.04 22.55 -5.51
N PHE A 210 -1.58 23.79 -5.28
CA PHE A 210 -1.78 24.50 -4.01
C PHE A 210 -3.26 24.69 -3.65
N GLU A 211 -4.11 25.07 -4.62
CA GLU A 211 -5.57 25.17 -4.40
C GLU A 211 -6.19 23.84 -3.96
N GLN A 212 -5.81 22.75 -4.62
CA GLN A 212 -6.28 21.42 -4.24
C GLN A 212 -5.74 21.01 -2.87
N ALA A 213 -4.47 21.29 -2.57
CA ALA A 213 -3.86 21.04 -1.28
C ALA A 213 -4.62 21.79 -0.17
N THR A 214 -4.92 23.07 -0.35
CA THR A 214 -5.76 23.84 0.58
C THR A 214 -7.12 23.18 0.82
N ARG A 215 -7.83 22.80 -0.24
CA ARG A 215 -9.12 22.11 -0.09
C ARG A 215 -9.00 20.80 0.68
N LEU A 216 -7.98 19.99 0.40
CA LEU A 216 -7.75 18.74 1.11
C LEU A 216 -7.41 18.98 2.59
N ALA A 217 -6.60 19.99 2.89
CA ALA A 217 -6.23 20.36 4.25
C ALA A 217 -7.45 20.72 5.11
N TRP A 218 -8.47 21.34 4.54
CA TRP A 218 -9.71 21.69 5.23
C TRP A 218 -10.78 20.59 5.20
N ALA A 219 -10.74 19.68 4.22
CA ALA A 219 -11.79 18.68 4.03
C ALA A 219 -11.81 17.57 5.09
N SER A 220 -10.66 17.23 5.68
CA SER A 220 -10.57 16.28 6.78
C SER A 220 -9.26 16.47 7.56
N PRO A 221 -9.12 15.85 8.75
CA PRO A 221 -7.94 16.03 9.58
C PRO A 221 -6.62 15.77 8.82
N CYS A 222 -5.73 16.75 8.91
CA CYS A 222 -4.35 16.68 8.42
C CYS A 222 -3.42 17.00 9.58
N ASP A 223 -2.28 16.32 9.65
CA ASP A 223 -1.33 16.50 10.75
C ASP A 223 -0.88 17.98 10.89
N PRO A 224 -1.12 18.64 12.03
CA PRO A 224 -0.81 20.06 12.19
C PRO A 224 0.68 20.41 11.99
N ARG A 225 1.61 19.50 12.33
CA ARG A 225 3.04 19.73 12.07
C ARG A 225 3.37 19.71 10.58
N THR A 226 2.71 18.84 9.83
CA THR A 226 2.81 18.79 8.37
C THR A 226 2.30 20.08 7.73
N LEU A 227 1.18 20.62 8.23
CA LEU A 227 0.62 21.90 7.80
C LEU A 227 1.53 23.09 8.17
N ASN A 228 2.02 23.15 9.41
CA ASN A 228 2.96 24.19 9.86
C ASN A 228 4.24 24.21 9.03
N ARG A 229 4.81 23.04 8.74
CA ARG A 229 5.97 22.93 7.87
C ARG A 229 5.66 23.44 6.46
N ALA A 230 4.53 23.03 5.88
CA ALA A 230 4.11 23.51 4.57
C ALA A 230 3.93 25.04 4.53
N ALA A 231 3.30 25.62 5.56
CA ALA A 231 3.10 27.05 5.70
C ALA A 231 4.44 27.79 5.77
N ARG A 232 5.37 27.32 6.62
CA ARG A 232 6.71 27.91 6.76
C ARG A 232 7.50 27.85 5.45
N ASP A 233 7.51 26.69 4.79
CA ASP A 233 8.27 26.48 3.54
C ASP A 233 7.79 27.37 2.39
N HIS A 234 6.52 27.80 2.41
CA HIS A 234 5.89 28.52 1.30
C HIS A 234 5.51 29.97 1.63
N LEU A 235 5.78 30.45 2.85
CA LEU A 235 5.39 31.78 3.33
C LEU A 235 5.77 32.90 2.36
N ARG A 236 6.97 32.85 1.79
CA ARG A 236 7.48 33.88 0.87
C ARG A 236 7.04 33.68 -0.57
N THR A 237 6.91 32.43 -1.01
CA THR A 237 6.68 32.11 -2.43
C THR A 237 5.21 31.98 -2.78
N GLN A 238 4.38 31.55 -1.84
CA GLN A 238 2.93 31.33 -1.99
C GLN A 238 2.22 31.73 -0.67
N PRO A 239 2.16 33.03 -0.36
CA PRO A 239 1.67 33.51 0.95
C PRO A 239 0.20 33.13 1.21
N GLU A 240 -0.66 33.14 0.20
CA GLU A 240 -2.06 32.71 0.36
C GLU A 240 -2.19 31.24 0.78
N PHE A 241 -1.46 30.34 0.11
CA PHE A 241 -1.38 28.94 0.48
C PHE A 241 -0.79 28.74 1.89
N ALA A 242 0.24 29.52 2.24
CA ALA A 242 0.85 29.44 3.56
C ALA A 242 -0.11 29.88 4.67
N MET A 243 -0.87 30.96 4.45
CA MET A 243 -1.92 31.41 5.36
C MET A 243 -2.96 30.30 5.57
N GLN A 244 -3.46 29.71 4.48
CA GLN A 244 -4.47 28.65 4.56
C GLN A 244 -3.97 27.40 5.29
N CYS A 245 -2.71 26.99 5.08
CA CYS A 245 -2.11 25.87 5.82
C CYS A 245 -2.00 26.18 7.31
N ALA A 246 -1.59 27.39 7.67
CA ALA A 246 -1.44 27.82 9.05
C ALA A 246 -2.80 27.89 9.77
N LEU A 247 -3.84 28.43 9.11
CA LEU A 247 -5.20 28.47 9.63
C LEU A 247 -5.81 27.06 9.78
N ALA A 248 -5.63 26.19 8.78
CA ALA A 248 -6.07 24.79 8.88
C ALA A 248 -5.35 24.06 10.02
N SER A 249 -4.08 24.36 10.25
CA SER A 249 -3.31 23.81 11.36
C SER A 249 -3.93 24.17 12.70
N LEU A 250 -4.16 25.46 12.95
CA LEU A 250 -4.85 25.95 14.15
C LEU A 250 -6.24 25.32 14.31
N HIS A 251 -6.97 25.14 13.21
CA HIS A 251 -8.28 24.51 13.22
C HIS A 251 -8.23 23.05 13.69
N TRP A 252 -7.33 22.25 13.14
CA TRP A 252 -7.21 20.85 13.56
C TRP A 252 -6.67 20.72 14.99
N MET A 253 -5.79 21.63 15.42
CA MET A 253 -5.34 21.69 16.81
C MET A 253 -6.49 22.00 17.78
N SER A 254 -7.41 22.91 17.42
CA SER A 254 -8.55 23.27 18.29
C SER A 254 -9.53 22.11 18.44
N LEU A 255 -9.68 21.31 17.39
CA LEU A 255 -10.46 20.06 17.39
C LEU A 255 -9.72 18.88 18.03
N GLY A 256 -8.48 19.08 18.51
CA GLY A 256 -7.72 18.08 19.25
C GLY A 256 -6.94 17.09 18.40
N HIS A 257 -6.78 17.33 17.11
CA HIS A 257 -5.89 16.56 16.24
C HIS A 257 -4.42 16.97 16.38
N GLY A 258 -3.53 16.05 16.02
CA GLY A 258 -2.07 16.22 16.11
C GLY A 258 -1.48 15.45 17.28
N TYR A 259 -0.35 14.80 17.03
CA TYR A 259 0.35 13.97 18.00
C TYR A 259 1.42 14.78 18.75
N GLU A 260 1.39 14.73 20.08
CA GLU A 260 2.38 15.36 20.97
C GLU A 260 2.69 16.84 20.63
N LEU A 261 1.63 17.61 20.36
CA LEU A 261 1.77 19.04 20.07
C LEU A 261 2.24 19.82 21.30
N ILE A 262 3.11 20.80 21.06
CA ILE A 262 3.63 21.73 22.08
C ILE A 262 3.21 23.17 21.78
N GLY A 263 3.32 24.07 22.75
CA GLY A 263 2.89 25.47 22.58
C GLY A 263 3.57 26.18 21.40
N LEU A 264 4.82 25.82 21.10
CA LEU A 264 5.54 26.33 19.94
C LEU A 264 4.85 25.97 18.60
N ASP A 265 4.20 24.81 18.50
CA ASP A 265 3.46 24.43 17.30
C ASP A 265 2.28 25.39 17.05
N VAL A 266 1.60 25.84 18.12
CA VAL A 266 0.49 26.81 18.06
C VAL A 266 1.02 28.20 17.71
N GLN A 267 2.07 28.65 18.39
CA GLN A 267 2.70 29.96 18.16
C GLN A 267 3.21 30.11 16.73
N ASP A 268 3.85 29.08 16.19
CA ASP A 268 4.35 29.09 14.81
C ASP A 268 3.20 29.20 13.79
N ALA A 269 2.14 28.43 13.96
CA ALA A 269 0.98 28.49 13.09
C ALA A 269 0.33 29.89 13.14
N HIS A 270 0.10 30.41 14.34
CA HIS A 270 -0.48 31.75 14.54
C HIS A 270 0.36 32.85 13.89
N ARG A 271 1.68 32.86 14.15
CA ARG A 271 2.60 33.84 13.57
C ARG A 271 2.60 33.78 12.05
N ILE A 272 2.72 32.58 11.47
CA ILE A 272 2.76 32.40 10.01
C ILE A 272 1.43 32.82 9.38
N ALA A 273 0.29 32.52 10.00
CA ALA A 273 -1.02 32.95 9.51
C ALA A 273 -1.11 34.47 9.41
N LEU A 274 -0.71 35.20 10.45
CA LEU A 274 -0.76 36.67 10.46
C LEU A 274 0.26 37.30 9.48
N GLU A 275 1.47 36.76 9.40
CA GLU A 275 2.51 37.26 8.48
C GLU A 275 2.10 37.07 7.01
N ALA A 276 1.55 35.89 6.70
CA ALA A 276 1.02 35.59 5.38
C ALA A 276 -0.21 36.46 5.04
N ALA A 277 -1.13 36.63 5.99
CA ALA A 277 -2.32 37.46 5.83
C ALA A 277 -1.99 38.94 5.60
N ALA A 278 -0.97 39.47 6.28
CA ALA A 278 -0.48 40.83 6.03
C ALA A 278 0.06 40.99 4.61
N THR A 279 0.77 39.97 4.11
CA THR A 279 1.31 39.95 2.75
C THR A 279 0.20 39.88 1.69
N THR A 280 -0.88 39.16 1.96
CA THR A 280 -2.03 39.02 1.05
C THR A 280 -3.14 40.06 1.26
N GLN A 281 -2.97 40.98 2.22
CA GLN A 281 -3.97 41.98 2.63
C GLN A 281 -5.28 41.36 3.15
N GLN A 282 -5.20 40.20 3.80
CA GLN A 282 -6.33 39.45 4.37
C GLN A 282 -6.28 39.37 5.92
N THR A 283 -5.59 40.31 6.56
CA THR A 283 -5.35 40.31 8.02
C THR A 283 -6.63 40.23 8.84
N GLU A 284 -7.66 41.01 8.49
CA GLU A 284 -8.94 41.02 9.21
C GLU A 284 -9.63 39.64 9.15
N GLN A 285 -9.69 39.04 7.96
CA GLN A 285 -10.28 37.71 7.77
C GLN A 285 -9.52 36.63 8.54
N ALA A 286 -8.19 36.67 8.53
CA ALA A 286 -7.36 35.72 9.27
C ALA A 286 -7.57 35.88 10.78
N GLN A 287 -7.64 37.11 11.30
CA GLN A 287 -7.90 37.39 12.72
C GLN A 287 -9.26 36.86 13.16
N VAL A 288 -10.33 37.16 12.42
CA VAL A 288 -11.69 36.64 12.71
C VAL A 288 -11.69 35.11 12.73
N THR A 289 -10.99 34.47 11.78
CA THR A 289 -10.87 33.01 11.74
C THR A 289 -10.15 32.50 12.99
N ILE A 290 -9.01 33.08 13.35
CA ILE A 290 -8.22 32.70 14.53
C ILE A 290 -9.05 32.86 15.81
N GLU A 291 -9.73 33.99 15.98
CA GLU A 291 -10.59 34.26 17.14
C GLU A 291 -11.68 33.20 17.27
N HIS A 292 -12.35 32.85 16.17
CA HIS A 292 -13.35 31.78 16.15
C HIS A 292 -12.75 30.42 16.55
N LEU A 293 -11.56 30.07 16.02
CA LEU A 293 -10.89 28.81 16.36
C LEU A 293 -10.49 28.76 17.85
N LEU A 294 -10.04 29.88 18.41
CA LEU A 294 -9.67 29.99 19.82
C LEU A 294 -10.90 30.02 20.75
N ALA A 295 -12.05 30.49 20.28
CA ALA A 295 -13.30 30.49 21.03
C ALA A 295 -13.85 29.07 21.30
N THR A 296 -13.26 28.02 20.72
CA THR A 296 -13.66 26.63 20.97
C THR A 296 -13.52 26.28 22.46
N ASP A 297 -14.64 25.98 23.11
CA ASP A 297 -14.66 25.58 24.51
C ASP A 297 -14.03 24.20 24.71
N GLY A 298 -13.14 24.09 25.70
CA GLY A 298 -12.54 22.82 26.12
C GLY A 298 -11.02 22.88 26.36
N PRO A 299 -10.41 21.75 26.76
CA PRO A 299 -8.99 21.69 27.14
C PRO A 299 -8.02 22.12 26.02
N LYS A 300 -8.40 21.89 24.76
CA LYS A 300 -7.58 22.23 23.59
C LYS A 300 -7.61 23.71 23.27
N GLY A 301 -8.79 24.36 23.30
CA GLY A 301 -8.91 25.81 23.21
C GLY A 301 -8.14 26.52 24.34
N ALA A 302 -8.27 26.04 25.57
CA ALA A 302 -7.51 26.57 26.71
C ALA A 302 -5.98 26.37 26.55
N PHE A 303 -5.53 25.24 26.00
CA PHE A 303 -4.13 25.03 25.66
C PHE A 303 -3.65 26.02 24.59
N MET A 304 -4.42 26.26 23.53
CA MET A 304 -4.06 27.20 22.47
C MET A 304 -4.02 28.65 22.97
N LYS A 305 -5.04 29.10 23.72
CA LYS A 305 -5.07 30.44 24.32
C LYS A 305 -3.85 30.69 25.21
N ARG A 306 -3.54 29.74 26.11
CA ARG A 306 -2.34 29.80 26.95
C ARG A 306 -1.04 29.83 26.16
N SER A 307 -0.97 29.07 25.05
CA SER A 307 0.23 29.06 24.20
C SER A 307 0.45 30.38 23.48
N LEU A 308 -0.59 31.20 23.31
CA LEU A 308 -0.53 32.51 22.65
C LEU A 308 -0.50 33.68 23.64
N ASP A 309 -0.38 33.42 24.95
CA ASP A 309 -0.49 34.42 26.02
C ASP A 309 -1.79 35.23 25.97
N ILE A 310 -2.86 34.66 25.40
CA ILE A 310 -4.19 35.26 25.36
C ILE A 310 -4.90 34.86 26.66
N THR A 311 -5.06 35.83 27.57
CA THR A 311 -5.75 35.64 28.84
C THR A 311 -7.17 35.13 28.59
N THR A 312 -7.55 34.03 29.26
CA THR A 312 -8.92 33.48 29.25
C THR A 312 -9.93 34.45 29.81
#